data_AF-B7Q2S9-F1
#
_entry.id   AF-B7Q2S9-F1
#
_cell.length_a   1.000
_cell.length_b   1.000
_cell.length_c   1.000
_cell.angle_alpha   90.00
_cell.angle_beta   90.00
_cell.angle_gamma   90.00
#
_symmetry.space_group_name_H-M   'P 1'
#
loop_
_entity.id
_entity.type
_entity.pdbx_description
1 polymer ?
#
loop_
_entity_poly.entity_id
_entity_poly.type
_entity_poly.pdbx_seq_one_letter_code
_entity_poly.pdbx_strand_id
1 'polypeptide(L)'
;MQPTSAFAGSVGSYGAYPYDGSEYTGSYADTMSVKELCDWHRFRVQHLVRLGCDLLAFETIPALQEALALLQLLREHPGTKGWLSFGCQDEKLTAKGECLQKAIQAVLGKDSGSQICAIRVNCCRPDMVGLLLKDARKEGQPPLVAYADAEVASWTLVPKDSDQLGNYVAEWYRAGVRPSQAMNI
;
A
#
# COMPACT_ATOMS: atom_id res chain seq x y z
N MET A 1 -24.57 -4.88 -14.52
CA MET A 1 -23.96 -3.53 -14.52
C MET A 1 -22.65 -3.63 -15.27
N GLN A 2 -22.35 -2.70 -16.17
CA GLN A 2 -20.99 -2.60 -16.72
C GLN A 2 -20.03 -2.12 -15.61
N PRO A 3 -18.78 -2.60 -15.56
CA PRO A 3 -17.81 -2.10 -14.61
C PRO A 3 -17.56 -0.61 -14.89
N THR A 4 -17.77 0.23 -13.86
CA THR A 4 -17.34 1.62 -13.90
C THR A 4 -15.81 1.65 -13.79
N SER A 5 -15.17 2.47 -14.64
CA SER A 5 -13.73 2.72 -14.52
C SER A 5 -13.49 3.67 -13.35
N ALA A 6 -12.47 3.40 -12.54
CA ALA A 6 -12.06 4.26 -11.42
C ALA A 6 -10.68 4.86 -11.70
N PHE A 7 -10.49 6.13 -11.34
CA PHE A 7 -9.25 6.87 -11.46
C PHE A 7 -8.61 7.01 -10.08
N ALA A 8 -7.45 6.37 -9.91
CA ALA A 8 -6.67 6.47 -8.69
C ALA A 8 -5.53 7.51 -8.83
N GLY A 9 -5.46 8.46 -7.91
CA GLY A 9 -4.35 9.41 -7.82
C GLY A 9 -3.14 8.77 -7.14
N SER A 10 -2.10 8.47 -7.90
CA SER A 10 -0.84 7.89 -7.43
C SER A 10 -0.07 8.84 -6.50
N VAL A 11 0.38 8.31 -5.36
CA VAL A 11 1.22 9.00 -4.38
C VAL A 11 2.29 8.02 -3.90
N GLY A 12 3.45 8.06 -4.56
CA GLY A 12 4.64 7.31 -4.15
C GLY A 12 5.33 7.88 -2.91
N SER A 13 6.18 7.09 -2.27
CA SER A 13 6.94 7.46 -1.08
C SER A 13 7.90 8.64 -1.28
N TYR A 14 8.25 9.28 -0.17
CA TYR A 14 9.32 10.28 -0.09
C TYR A 14 10.64 9.71 -0.58
N GLY A 15 10.93 8.43 -0.29
CA GLY A 15 12.20 7.80 -0.65
C GLY A 15 12.53 7.81 -2.15
N ALA A 16 11.52 7.96 -3.02
CA ALA A 16 11.74 8.07 -4.47
C ALA A 16 12.24 9.47 -4.91
N TYR A 17 12.11 10.49 -4.07
CA TYR A 17 12.54 11.86 -4.36
C TYR A 17 14.07 12.09 -4.29
N PRO A 18 14.80 11.61 -3.28
CA PRO A 18 16.25 11.83 -3.18
C PRO A 18 17.09 11.03 -4.19
N TYR A 19 16.49 10.06 -4.91
CA TYR A 19 17.18 9.18 -5.87
C TYR A 19 18.36 8.39 -5.25
N ASP A 20 18.26 8.04 -3.97
CA ASP A 20 19.30 7.33 -3.22
C ASP A 20 18.95 5.86 -2.92
N GLY A 21 17.83 5.37 -3.44
CA GLY A 21 17.32 4.01 -3.18
C GLY A 21 16.56 3.90 -1.85
N SER A 22 16.32 5.00 -1.13
CA SER A 22 15.61 4.98 0.13
C SER A 22 14.13 4.61 0.00
N GLU A 23 13.56 4.58 -1.20
CA GLU A 23 12.26 3.95 -1.49
C GLU A 23 12.25 2.44 -1.21
N TYR A 24 13.41 1.77 -1.22
CA TYR A 24 13.55 0.33 -0.91
C TYR A 24 14.10 0.04 0.48
N THR A 25 14.52 1.06 1.23
CA THR A 25 15.11 0.89 2.58
C THR A 25 14.40 1.69 3.65
N GLY A 26 13.61 2.71 3.30
CA GLY A 26 12.92 3.61 4.22
C GLY A 26 13.85 4.42 5.13
N SER A 27 15.15 4.53 4.82
CA SER A 27 16.17 5.12 5.71
C SER A 27 15.86 6.55 6.14
N TYR A 28 15.17 7.35 5.31
CA TYR A 28 14.72 8.71 5.65
C TYR A 28 13.80 8.75 6.89
N ALA A 29 13.09 7.66 7.19
CA ALA A 29 12.19 7.60 8.34
C ALA A 29 12.94 7.71 9.69
N ASP A 30 14.25 7.48 9.71
CA ASP A 30 15.08 7.64 10.92
C ASP A 30 15.38 9.11 11.26
N THR A 31 15.23 10.02 10.28
CA THR A 31 15.62 11.43 10.40
C THR A 31 14.47 12.41 10.18
N MET A 32 13.41 11.98 9.51
CA MET A 32 12.19 12.75 9.34
C MET A 32 11.17 12.40 10.42
N SER A 33 10.27 13.31 10.70
CA SER A 33 9.09 13.10 11.54
C SER A 33 7.84 12.84 10.69
N VAL A 34 6.78 12.31 11.33
CA VAL A 34 5.45 12.19 10.70
C VAL A 34 4.96 13.54 10.17
N LYS A 35 5.22 14.64 10.91
CA LYS A 35 4.80 15.98 10.51
C LYS A 35 5.52 16.43 9.22
N GLU A 36 6.83 16.23 9.14
CA GLU A 36 7.60 16.62 7.95
C GLU A 36 7.17 15.82 6.72
N LEU A 37 6.94 14.51 6.87
CA LEU A 37 6.42 13.66 5.80
C LEU A 37 5.00 14.10 5.39
N CYS A 38 4.14 14.44 6.35
CA CYS A 38 2.80 14.97 6.10
C CYS A 38 2.87 16.29 5.31
N ASP A 39 3.71 17.23 5.73
CA ASP A 39 3.88 18.51 5.04
C ASP A 39 4.43 18.34 3.62
N TRP A 40 5.34 17.39 3.42
CA TRP A 40 5.89 17.07 2.09
C TRP A 40 4.82 16.52 1.12
N HIS A 41 3.99 15.58 1.58
CA HIS A 41 2.95 14.95 0.75
C HIS A 41 1.74 15.85 0.50
N ARG A 42 1.50 16.82 1.38
CA ARG A 42 0.28 17.63 1.43
C ARG A 42 -0.11 18.24 0.10
N PHE A 43 0.84 18.87 -0.60
CA PHE A 43 0.55 19.52 -1.88
C PHE A 43 0.01 18.53 -2.93
N ARG A 44 0.67 17.37 -3.05
CA ARG A 44 0.29 16.32 -4.02
C ARG A 44 -1.08 15.75 -3.69
N VAL A 45 -1.33 15.40 -2.43
CA VAL A 45 -2.62 14.86 -1.96
C VAL A 45 -3.74 15.85 -2.23
N GLN A 46 -3.59 17.12 -1.82
CA GLN A 46 -4.60 18.15 -2.05
C GLN A 46 -4.89 18.37 -3.53
N HIS A 47 -3.86 18.31 -4.38
CA HIS A 47 -4.04 18.48 -5.82
C HIS A 47 -4.84 17.32 -6.43
N LEU A 48 -4.49 16.07 -6.11
CA LEU A 48 -5.20 14.88 -6.60
C LEU A 48 -6.66 14.84 -6.14
N VAL A 49 -6.93 15.22 -4.88
CA VAL A 49 -8.30 15.35 -4.37
C VAL A 49 -9.09 16.41 -5.14
N ARG A 50 -8.48 17.57 -5.43
CA ARG A 50 -9.12 18.64 -6.21
C ARG A 50 -9.38 18.26 -7.66
N LEU A 51 -8.55 17.41 -8.26
CA LEU A 51 -8.75 16.87 -9.60
C LEU A 51 -9.90 15.86 -9.69
N GLY A 52 -10.46 15.43 -8.54
CA GLY A 52 -11.60 14.52 -8.51
C GLY A 52 -11.22 13.06 -8.74
N CYS A 53 -10.02 12.63 -8.34
CA CYS A 53 -9.70 11.20 -8.30
C CYS A 53 -10.69 10.48 -7.38
N ASP A 54 -11.19 9.32 -7.81
CA ASP A 54 -12.13 8.49 -7.04
C ASP A 54 -11.49 7.99 -5.73
N LEU A 55 -10.17 7.77 -5.76
CA LEU A 55 -9.36 7.40 -4.60
C LEU A 55 -7.90 7.81 -4.74
N LEU A 56 -7.16 7.76 -3.63
CA LEU A 56 -5.71 7.93 -3.62
C LEU A 56 -4.98 6.59 -3.48
N ALA A 57 -3.96 6.40 -4.30
CA ALA A 57 -3.11 5.23 -4.30
C ALA A 57 -1.79 5.56 -3.60
N PHE A 58 -1.72 5.35 -2.28
CA PHE A 58 -0.45 5.43 -1.55
C PHE A 58 0.37 4.18 -1.85
N GLU A 59 1.47 4.32 -2.59
CA GLU A 59 2.16 3.18 -3.18
C GLU A 59 3.65 3.14 -2.84
N THR A 60 4.16 1.92 -2.66
CA THR A 60 5.56 1.65 -2.34
C THR A 60 6.03 2.44 -1.11
N ILE A 61 5.27 2.34 -0.01
CA ILE A 61 5.56 3.02 1.25
C ILE A 61 6.47 2.11 2.09
N PRO A 62 7.76 2.42 2.30
CA PRO A 62 8.70 1.50 2.91
C PRO A 62 8.66 1.49 4.45
N ALA A 63 8.08 2.51 5.08
CA ALA A 63 8.10 2.70 6.52
C ALA A 63 6.71 3.07 7.09
N LEU A 64 6.38 2.53 8.28
CA LEU A 64 5.15 2.83 9.01
C LEU A 64 4.98 4.34 9.26
N GLN A 65 6.07 5.03 9.55
CA GLN A 65 6.01 6.45 9.86
C GLN A 65 5.40 7.28 8.73
N GLU A 66 5.75 6.97 7.48
CA GLU A 66 5.18 7.64 6.32
C GLU A 66 3.73 7.20 6.06
N ALA A 67 3.43 5.91 6.22
CA ALA A 67 2.05 5.44 6.14
C ALA A 67 1.12 6.19 7.11
N LEU A 68 1.59 6.47 8.32
CA LEU A 68 0.85 7.27 9.30
C LEU A 68 0.69 8.74 8.89
N ALA A 69 1.70 9.32 8.25
CA ALA A 69 1.62 10.68 7.71
C ALA A 69 0.57 10.78 6.58
N LEU A 70 0.56 9.81 5.66
CA LEU A 70 -0.42 9.73 4.57
C LEU A 70 -1.84 9.49 5.08
N LEU A 71 -2.01 8.64 6.09
CA LEU A 71 -3.29 8.45 6.76
C LEU A 71 -3.78 9.74 7.45
N GLN A 72 -2.86 10.51 8.06
CA GLN A 72 -3.20 11.81 8.64
C GLN A 72 -3.70 12.79 7.58
N LEU A 73 -3.02 12.88 6.43
CA LEU A 73 -3.48 13.71 5.30
C LEU A 73 -4.82 13.25 4.74
N LEU A 74 -5.02 11.94 4.59
CA LEU A 74 -6.28 11.39 4.07
C LEU A 74 -7.48 11.83 4.94
N ARG A 75 -7.31 11.91 6.26
CA ARG A 75 -8.35 12.38 7.19
C ARG A 75 -8.75 13.83 7.07
N GLU A 76 -7.88 14.65 6.51
CA GLU A 76 -8.21 16.04 6.20
C GLU A 76 -9.19 16.14 5.01
N HIS A 77 -9.45 15.02 4.32
CA HIS A 77 -10.36 14.90 3.20
C HIS A 77 -11.40 13.78 3.46
N PRO A 78 -12.41 13.99 4.32
CA PRO A 78 -13.33 12.93 4.78
C PRO A 78 -14.13 12.20 3.70
N GLY A 79 -14.27 12.80 2.50
CA GLY A 79 -14.93 12.19 1.35
C GLY A 79 -14.00 11.34 0.47
N THR A 80 -12.69 11.36 0.72
CA THR A 80 -11.69 10.66 -0.09
C THR A 80 -11.34 9.32 0.55
N LYS A 81 -11.31 8.27 -0.28
CA LYS A 81 -10.78 6.96 0.08
C LYS A 81 -9.37 6.79 -0.47
N GLY A 82 -8.62 5.86 0.09
CA GLY A 82 -7.35 5.45 -0.49
C GLY A 82 -6.99 4.01 -0.18
N TRP A 83 -6.08 3.45 -0.97
CA TRP A 83 -5.37 2.25 -0.55
C TRP A 83 -3.96 2.61 -0.11
N LEU A 84 -3.35 1.74 0.69
CA LEU A 84 -1.97 1.85 1.11
C LEU A 84 -1.21 0.58 0.73
N SER A 85 -0.12 0.72 -0.02
CA SER A 85 0.81 -0.36 -0.33
C SER A 85 2.11 -0.21 0.44
N PHE A 86 2.48 -1.22 1.22
CA PHE A 86 3.80 -1.28 1.83
C PHE A 86 4.81 -1.91 0.87
N GLY A 87 5.96 -1.27 0.69
CA GLY A 87 7.14 -1.93 0.15
C GLY A 87 7.72 -2.87 1.20
N CYS A 88 8.06 -4.10 0.82
CA CYS A 88 8.47 -5.16 1.74
C CYS A 88 9.85 -5.72 1.39
N GLN A 89 10.62 -6.14 2.42
CA GLN A 89 11.81 -6.96 2.22
C GLN A 89 11.44 -8.44 2.07
N ASP A 90 10.47 -8.87 2.89
CA ASP A 90 9.98 -10.25 2.96
C ASP A 90 8.52 -10.28 3.46
N GLU A 91 8.01 -11.46 3.81
CA GLU A 91 6.63 -11.65 4.27
C GLU A 91 6.36 -11.14 5.70
N LYS A 92 7.34 -10.61 6.42
CA LYS A 92 7.19 -10.16 7.80
C LYS A 92 7.62 -8.73 7.99
N LEU A 93 8.46 -8.21 7.09
CA LEU A 93 9.14 -6.94 7.23
C LEU A 93 8.80 -5.97 6.11
N THR A 94 8.51 -4.73 6.50
CA THR A 94 8.53 -3.60 5.56
C THR A 94 9.94 -3.42 5.00
N ALA A 95 10.09 -2.63 3.92
CA ALA A 95 11.37 -2.23 3.37
C ALA A 95 12.30 -1.59 4.43
N LYS A 96 11.74 -0.96 5.47
CA LYS A 96 12.49 -0.43 6.62
C LYS A 96 12.93 -1.47 7.65
N GLY A 97 12.44 -2.70 7.56
CA GLY A 97 12.70 -3.76 8.54
C GLY A 97 11.72 -3.77 9.72
N GLU A 98 10.57 -3.11 9.59
CA GLU A 98 9.54 -3.10 10.64
C GLU A 98 8.59 -4.28 10.47
N CYS A 99 8.07 -4.83 11.58
CA CYS A 99 7.06 -5.88 11.51
C CYS A 99 5.80 -5.40 10.77
N LEU A 100 5.57 -5.94 9.58
CA LEU A 100 4.51 -5.55 8.66
C LEU A 100 3.12 -5.70 9.27
N GLN A 101 2.86 -6.81 9.98
CA GLN A 101 1.57 -7.01 10.66
C GLN A 101 1.31 -5.90 11.69
N LYS A 102 2.32 -5.52 12.48
CA LYS A 102 2.19 -4.42 13.46
C LYS A 102 1.99 -3.08 12.76
N ALA A 103 2.69 -2.84 11.65
CA ALA A 103 2.51 -1.62 10.86
C ALA A 103 1.08 -1.50 10.30
N ILE A 104 0.56 -2.56 9.70
CA ILE A 104 -0.82 -2.63 9.20
C ILE A 104 -1.82 -2.38 10.34
N GLN A 105 -1.65 -3.05 11.48
CA GLN A 105 -2.52 -2.86 12.64
C GLN A 105 -2.46 -1.43 13.20
N ALA A 106 -1.29 -0.78 13.19
CA ALA A 106 -1.14 0.60 13.63
C ALA A 106 -1.87 1.59 12.69
N VAL A 107 -1.80 1.38 11.37
CA VAL A 107 -2.54 2.17 10.38
C VAL A 107 -4.05 1.98 10.58
N LEU A 108 -4.52 0.73 10.51
CA LEU A 108 -5.95 0.41 10.60
C LEU A 108 -6.54 0.78 11.97
N GLY A 109 -5.80 0.58 13.05
CA GLY A 109 -6.23 0.94 14.40
C GLY A 109 -6.38 2.45 14.60
N LYS A 110 -5.71 3.27 13.78
CA LYS A 110 -5.91 4.71 13.77
C LYS A 110 -7.02 5.13 12.80
N ASP A 111 -7.28 4.39 11.72
CA ASP A 111 -8.26 4.71 10.68
C ASP A 111 -9.73 4.55 11.12
N SER A 112 -10.16 5.40 12.06
CA SER A 112 -11.55 5.40 12.54
C SER A 112 -12.59 5.74 11.48
N GLY A 113 -12.20 6.45 10.41
CA GLY A 113 -13.09 6.82 9.30
C GLY A 113 -13.25 5.75 8.23
N SER A 114 -12.54 4.62 8.35
CA SER A 114 -12.46 3.57 7.33
C SER A 114 -12.11 4.15 5.94
N GLN A 115 -11.23 5.16 5.90
CA GLN A 115 -10.84 5.81 4.65
C GLN A 115 -9.82 4.98 3.87
N ILE A 116 -9.06 4.14 4.56
CA ILE A 116 -8.22 3.12 3.94
C ILE A 116 -9.14 1.99 3.51
N CYS A 117 -9.49 1.95 2.22
CA CYS A 117 -10.36 0.92 1.67
C CYS A 117 -9.59 -0.38 1.38
N ALA A 118 -8.26 -0.33 1.31
CA ALA A 118 -7.43 -1.51 1.18
C ALA A 118 -5.99 -1.33 1.62
N ILE A 119 -5.40 -2.44 2.06
CA ILE A 119 -3.96 -2.57 2.27
C ILE A 119 -3.39 -3.54 1.24
N ARG A 120 -2.31 -3.11 0.60
CA ARG A 120 -1.50 -3.79 -0.40
C ARG A 120 -0.08 -3.99 0.12
N VAL A 121 0.63 -4.89 -0.54
CA VAL A 121 2.06 -5.16 -0.35
C VAL A 121 2.70 -5.24 -1.72
N ASN A 122 3.93 -4.76 -1.87
CA ASN A 122 4.72 -4.85 -3.09
C ASN A 122 6.15 -5.35 -2.78
N CYS A 123 6.84 -5.84 -3.81
CA CYS A 123 8.18 -6.47 -3.72
C CYS A 123 8.23 -7.75 -2.86
N CYS A 124 7.11 -8.46 -2.72
CA CYS A 124 7.03 -9.75 -2.04
C CYS A 124 6.67 -10.88 -3.03
N ARG A 125 7.12 -12.11 -2.74
CA ARG A 125 6.82 -13.27 -3.59
C ARG A 125 5.29 -13.55 -3.66
N PRO A 126 4.74 -13.92 -4.82
CA PRO A 126 3.30 -14.17 -5.00
C PRO A 126 2.69 -15.23 -4.07
N ASP A 127 3.45 -16.27 -3.73
CA ASP A 127 3.04 -17.36 -2.82
C ASP A 127 2.85 -16.90 -1.35
N MET A 128 3.34 -15.71 -0.98
CA MET A 128 3.33 -15.23 0.39
C MET A 128 2.18 -14.26 0.70
N VAL A 129 1.55 -13.72 -0.34
CA VAL A 129 0.41 -12.81 -0.24
C VAL A 129 -0.77 -13.45 0.54
N GLY A 130 -1.01 -14.75 0.39
CA GLY A 130 -2.07 -15.45 1.12
C GLY A 130 -1.85 -15.49 2.64
N LEU A 131 -0.60 -15.59 3.08
CA LEU A 131 -0.21 -15.68 4.49
C LEU A 131 -0.31 -14.31 5.19
N LEU A 132 0.17 -13.27 4.53
CA LEU A 132 0.13 -11.88 5.01
C LEU A 132 -1.28 -11.40 5.39
N LEU A 133 -2.29 -11.89 4.67
CA LEU A 133 -3.65 -11.36 4.76
C LEU A 133 -4.56 -12.18 5.66
N LYS A 134 -4.24 -13.46 5.90
CA LYS A 134 -4.90 -14.27 6.93
C LYS A 134 -4.67 -13.72 8.33
N ASP A 135 -3.45 -13.29 8.62
CA ASP A 135 -3.04 -12.83 9.96
C ASP A 135 -3.40 -11.36 10.25
N ALA A 136 -3.69 -10.58 9.21
CA ALA A 136 -3.99 -9.16 9.33
C ALA A 136 -5.49 -8.85 9.47
N ARG A 137 -6.39 -9.75 9.04
CA ARG A 137 -7.83 -9.49 9.00
C ARG A 137 -8.54 -9.84 10.30
N LYS A 138 -8.95 -8.83 11.07
CA LYS A 138 -10.05 -8.97 12.04
C LYS A 138 -11.39 -8.70 11.36
N GLU A 139 -12.46 -9.32 11.88
CA GLU A 139 -13.83 -9.08 11.40
C GLU A 139 -14.17 -7.58 11.49
N GLY A 140 -14.73 -7.01 10.42
CA GLY A 140 -15.06 -5.57 10.33
C GLY A 140 -13.97 -4.65 9.75
N GLN A 141 -12.80 -5.16 9.36
CA GLN A 141 -11.73 -4.38 8.73
C GLN A 141 -11.86 -4.29 7.19
N PRO A 142 -11.29 -3.23 6.56
CA PRO A 142 -11.33 -3.06 5.11
C PRO A 142 -10.76 -4.26 4.34
N PRO A 143 -11.21 -4.51 3.10
CA PRO A 143 -10.70 -5.61 2.30
C PRO A 143 -9.20 -5.44 2.07
N LEU A 144 -8.44 -6.46 2.42
CA LEU A 144 -7.03 -6.53 2.08
C LEU A 144 -6.91 -6.90 0.61
N VAL A 145 -6.14 -6.15 -0.16
CA VAL A 145 -5.97 -6.38 -1.59
C VAL A 145 -4.49 -6.42 -1.85
N ALA A 146 -3.98 -7.48 -2.44
CA ALA A 146 -2.57 -7.57 -2.77
C ALA A 146 -2.39 -7.63 -4.28
N TYR A 147 -1.28 -7.06 -4.74
CA TYR A 147 -0.75 -7.28 -6.06
C TYR A 147 0.74 -7.55 -5.87
N ALA A 148 1.19 -8.76 -6.20
CA ALA A 148 2.61 -9.06 -6.20
C ALA A 148 3.18 -8.59 -7.52
N ASP A 149 4.20 -7.72 -7.47
CA ASP A 149 5.04 -7.48 -8.63
C ASP A 149 6.21 -8.48 -8.59
N ALA A 150 6.54 -9.07 -9.74
CA ALA A 150 7.59 -10.09 -9.87
C ALA A 150 9.00 -9.47 -9.87
N GLU A 151 9.11 -8.15 -9.75
CA GLU A 151 10.39 -7.44 -9.63
C GLU A 151 10.96 -7.59 -8.22
N VAL A 152 11.44 -8.79 -7.92
CA VAL A 152 12.43 -9.01 -6.87
C VAL A 152 13.70 -8.28 -7.30
N ALA A 153 14.20 -7.44 -6.40
CA ALA A 153 15.36 -6.55 -6.53
C ALA A 153 16.69 -7.24 -6.88
N SER A 154 16.75 -7.86 -8.06
CA SER A 154 17.96 -8.37 -8.67
C SER A 154 17.92 -8.00 -10.15
N TRP A 155 18.94 -7.28 -10.62
CA TRP A 155 19.20 -7.05 -12.05
C TRP A 155 19.48 -8.34 -12.84
N THR A 156 19.24 -9.51 -12.24
CA THR A 156 19.11 -10.78 -12.93
C THR A 156 17.67 -10.96 -13.38
N LEU A 157 17.48 -10.95 -14.69
CA LEU A 157 16.30 -11.42 -15.40
C LEU A 157 15.77 -12.72 -14.76
N VAL A 158 14.84 -12.59 -13.82
CA VAL A 158 13.98 -13.71 -13.45
C VAL A 158 13.17 -14.01 -14.71
N PRO A 159 13.14 -15.26 -15.21
CA PRO A 159 12.35 -15.60 -16.37
C PRO A 159 10.93 -15.08 -16.19
N LYS A 160 10.47 -14.38 -17.23
CA LYS A 160 9.19 -13.67 -17.30
C LYS A 160 8.04 -14.67 -17.40
N ASP A 161 7.84 -15.48 -16.36
CA ASP A 161 6.71 -16.40 -16.26
C ASP A 161 5.50 -15.63 -15.70
N SER A 162 5.02 -14.67 -16.48
CA SER A 162 3.72 -14.00 -16.25
C SER A 162 2.56 -15.00 -16.15
N ASP A 163 2.75 -16.21 -16.70
CA ASP A 163 1.79 -17.32 -16.69
C ASP A 163 1.59 -17.95 -15.30
N GLN A 164 2.45 -17.68 -14.32
CA GLN A 164 2.33 -18.26 -12.97
C GLN A 164 1.55 -17.38 -11.97
N LEU A 165 1.47 -16.06 -12.17
CA LEU A 165 0.79 -15.16 -11.22
C LEU A 165 -0.72 -15.46 -11.14
N GLY A 166 -1.32 -15.81 -12.28
CA GLY A 166 -2.72 -16.22 -12.38
C GLY A 166 -3.06 -17.45 -11.52
N ASN A 167 -2.09 -18.32 -11.26
CA ASN A 167 -2.30 -19.53 -10.45
C ASN A 167 -2.57 -19.21 -8.97
N TYR A 168 -2.08 -18.06 -8.49
CA TYR A 168 -2.28 -17.63 -7.11
C TYR A 168 -3.63 -16.93 -6.88
N VAL A 169 -4.32 -16.50 -7.93
CA VAL A 169 -5.58 -15.73 -7.83
C VAL A 169 -6.62 -16.47 -6.99
N ALA A 170 -6.77 -17.79 -7.19
CA ALA A 170 -7.72 -18.60 -6.42
C ALA A 170 -7.32 -18.72 -4.94
N GLU A 171 -6.02 -18.82 -4.65
CA GLU A 171 -5.51 -18.86 -3.28
C GLU A 171 -5.72 -17.52 -2.57
N TRP A 172 -5.35 -16.43 -3.23
CA TRP A 172 -5.55 -15.06 -2.76
C TRP A 172 -7.02 -14.79 -2.48
N TYR A 173 -7.92 -15.19 -3.38
CA TYR A 173 -9.35 -15.02 -3.19
C TYR A 173 -9.86 -15.76 -1.94
N ARG A 174 -9.39 -16.99 -1.70
CA ARG A 174 -9.68 -17.77 -0.48
C ARG A 174 -9.08 -17.14 0.78
N ALA A 175 -7.93 -16.48 0.67
CA ALA A 175 -7.30 -15.72 1.74
C ALA A 175 -7.97 -14.36 2.02
N GLY A 176 -9.00 -13.99 1.24
CA GLY A 176 -9.76 -12.75 1.43
C GLY A 176 -9.33 -11.59 0.53
N VAL A 177 -8.35 -11.80 -0.36
CA VAL A 177 -7.98 -10.83 -1.39
C VAL A 177 -9.17 -10.60 -2.32
N ARG A 178 -9.38 -9.35 -2.69
CA ARG A 178 -10.39 -8.95 -3.66
C ARG A 178 -9.75 -8.16 -4.80
N PRO A 179 -10.24 -8.28 -6.04
CA PRO A 179 -9.81 -7.40 -7.12
C PRO A 179 -10.17 -5.94 -6.79
N SER A 180 -9.42 -4.97 -7.31
CA SER A 180 -9.67 -3.54 -7.09
C SER A 180 -11.10 -3.12 -7.47
N GLN A 181 -11.70 -3.77 -8.47
CA GLN A 181 -13.08 -3.55 -8.91
C GLN A 181 -14.14 -4.02 -7.91
N ALA A 182 -13.78 -4.80 -6.90
CA ALA A 182 -14.69 -5.24 -5.84
C ALA A 182 -14.66 -4.31 -4.61
N MET A 183 -13.84 -3.27 -4.64
CA MET A 183 -13.95 -2.17 -3.69
C MET A 183 -15.17 -1.34 -4.12
N ASN A 184 -16.18 -1.21 -3.24
CA ASN A 184 -17.29 -0.26 -3.46
C ASN A 184 -16.75 1.17 -3.26
N ILE A 185 -16.01 1.66 -4.26
CA ILE A 185 -15.51 3.03 -4.40
C ILE A 185 -16.56 3.83 -5.16
#